data_AF-A0A6B1ER29-F1
#
_entry.id   AF-A0A6B1ER29-F1
#
_cell.length_a   1.000
_cell.length_b   1.000
_cell.length_c   1.000
_cell.angle_alpha   90.00
_cell.angle_beta   90.00
_cell.angle_gamma   90.00
#
_symmetry.space_group_name_H-M   'P 1'
#
loop_
_entity.id
_entity.type
_entity.pdbx_description
1 polymer ?
#
loop_
_entity_poly.entity_id
_entity_poly.type
_entity_poly.pdbx_seq_one_letter_code
_entity_poly.pdbx_strand_id
1 'polypeptide(L)'
;MELLKKSVQAVLEKDRIGSPVFLRCVLHVAGEDANLLSSVADVTALANGWMPSPPASIYTQGDANGTQVTVMVHYAGGQMALLSVNRVDVDTAIDIMLVGNKGVIYHETPVGRHYLNAIAPEFSETGELTEAITQSLESGQPIVLEG
;
A
#
# COMPACT_ATOMS: atom_id res chain seq x y z
N MET A 1 10.03 5.66 1.35
CA MET A 1 9.56 4.26 1.56
C MET A 1 10.64 3.21 1.85
N GLU A 2 11.88 3.42 1.40
CA GLU A 2 12.92 2.36 1.33
C GLU A 2 13.29 1.67 2.65
N LEU A 3 13.33 2.40 3.77
CA LEU A 3 13.66 1.80 5.07
C LEU A 3 12.61 0.79 5.54
N LEU A 4 11.33 1.12 5.35
CA LEU A 4 10.21 0.23 5.65
C LEU A 4 10.27 -1.02 4.76
N LYS A 5 10.45 -0.82 3.45
CA LYS A 5 10.62 -1.91 2.46
C LYS A 5 11.71 -2.88 2.89
N LYS A 6 12.92 -2.38 3.20
CA LYS A 6 14.06 -3.18 3.67
C LYS A 6 13.78 -3.90 4.98
N SER A 7 13.11 -3.24 5.92
CA SER A 7 12.80 -3.83 7.24
C SER A 7 11.83 -4.99 7.14
N VAL A 8 10.75 -4.83 6.36
CA VAL A 8 9.78 -5.91 6.11
C VAL A 8 10.43 -7.04 5.33
N GLN A 9 11.20 -6.72 4.29
CA GLN A 9 11.90 -7.71 3.47
C GLN A 9 12.88 -8.56 4.29
N ALA A 10 13.64 -7.95 5.21
CA ALA A 10 14.53 -8.69 6.12
C ALA A 10 13.78 -9.64 7.08
N VAL A 11 12.50 -9.39 7.37
CA VAL A 11 11.65 -10.31 8.16
C VAL A 11 11.10 -11.44 7.28
N LEU A 12 10.71 -11.12 6.04
CA LEU A 12 10.25 -12.12 5.05
C LEU A 12 11.36 -13.12 4.72
N GLU A 13 12.58 -12.64 4.51
CA GLU A 13 13.77 -13.48 4.25
C GLU A 13 14.09 -14.46 5.39
N LYS A 14 13.64 -14.15 6.62
CA LYS A 14 13.80 -15.02 7.79
C LYS A 14 12.68 -16.04 7.97
N ASP A 15 11.74 -16.15 7.02
CA ASP A 15 10.57 -17.05 7.04
C ASP A 15 9.71 -16.92 8.32
N ARG A 16 9.76 -15.75 9.00
CA ARG A 16 9.10 -15.58 10.31
C ARG A 16 7.59 -15.62 10.26
N ILE A 17 7.00 -15.27 9.12
CA ILE A 17 5.55 -15.32 8.90
C ILE A 17 5.15 -16.35 7.84
N GLY A 18 6.09 -17.14 7.32
CA GLY A 18 5.82 -17.99 6.16
C GLY A 18 5.66 -17.19 4.87
N SER A 19 4.80 -17.69 3.98
CA SER A 19 4.48 -16.99 2.73
C SER A 19 3.40 -15.92 2.98
N PRO A 20 3.57 -14.67 2.53
CA PRO A 20 2.54 -13.65 2.59
C PRO A 20 1.25 -14.08 1.88
N VAL A 21 0.11 -13.80 2.52
CA VAL A 21 -1.24 -14.13 2.02
C VAL A 21 -2.15 -12.92 1.97
N PHE A 22 -1.95 -11.93 2.83
CA PHE A 22 -2.77 -10.73 2.87
C PHE A 22 -1.98 -9.53 3.40
N LEU A 23 -2.20 -8.36 2.80
CA LEU A 23 -1.67 -7.09 3.27
C LEU A 23 -2.81 -6.09 3.48
N ARG A 24 -2.80 -5.41 4.63
CA ARG A 24 -3.50 -4.13 4.81
C ARG A 24 -2.45 -3.03 4.96
N CYS A 25 -2.60 -1.96 4.18
CA CYS A 25 -1.82 -0.73 4.34
C CYS A 25 -2.78 0.45 4.39
N VAL A 26 -2.67 1.28 5.42
CA VAL A 26 -3.36 2.57 5.52
C VAL A 26 -2.31 3.65 5.62
N LEU A 27 -2.24 4.51 4.61
CA LEU A 27 -1.36 5.65 4.54
C LEU A 27 -2.20 6.92 4.73
N HIS A 28 -1.85 7.72 5.73
CA HIS A 28 -2.31 9.08 5.89
C HIS A 28 -1.26 10.01 5.28
N VAL A 29 -1.68 10.90 4.38
CA VAL A 29 -0.83 11.94 3.80
C VAL A 29 -1.32 13.31 4.26
N ALA A 30 -0.41 14.10 4.84
CA ALA A 30 -0.71 15.46 5.24
C ALA A 30 -0.59 16.44 4.06
N GLY A 31 -1.50 17.40 3.99
CA GLY A 31 -1.47 18.50 3.01
C GLY A 31 -2.46 18.35 1.86
N GLU A 32 -3.07 19.48 1.46
CA GLU A 32 -4.07 19.54 0.38
C GLU A 32 -3.49 19.22 -1.00
N ASP A 33 -2.21 19.50 -1.21
CA ASP A 33 -1.51 19.25 -2.48
C ASP A 33 -1.08 17.78 -2.67
N ALA A 34 -1.35 16.90 -1.69
CA ALA A 34 -0.99 15.49 -1.79
C ALA A 34 -1.76 14.81 -2.92
N ASN A 35 -1.01 14.20 -3.85
CA ASN A 35 -1.56 13.40 -4.94
C ASN A 35 -1.89 11.98 -4.43
N LEU A 36 -3.18 11.71 -4.23
CA LEU A 36 -3.67 10.43 -3.73
C LEU A 36 -3.41 9.27 -4.70
N LEU A 37 -3.47 9.52 -6.02
CA LEU A 37 -3.23 8.48 -7.03
C LEU A 37 -1.76 8.04 -7.07
N SER A 38 -0.83 8.99 -7.04
CA SER A 38 0.60 8.68 -6.96
C SER A 38 0.92 7.95 -5.64
N SER A 39 0.37 8.43 -4.52
CA SER A 39 0.57 7.81 -3.21
C SER A 39 0.04 6.37 -3.15
N VAL A 40 -1.14 6.11 -3.75
CA VAL A 40 -1.72 4.76 -3.75
C VAL A 40 -0.97 3.82 -4.69
N ALA A 41 -0.47 4.32 -5.82
CA ALA A 41 0.38 3.55 -6.73
C ALA A 41 1.69 3.14 -6.05
N ASP A 42 2.30 4.02 -5.26
CA ASP A 42 3.52 3.72 -4.54
C ASP A 42 3.35 2.66 -3.44
N VAL A 43 2.27 2.71 -2.65
CA VAL A 43 1.98 1.64 -1.68
C VAL A 43 1.56 0.34 -2.38
N THR A 44 1.03 0.42 -3.60
CA THR A 44 0.76 -0.75 -4.45
C THR A 44 2.06 -1.40 -4.92
N ALA A 45 3.02 -0.61 -5.38
CA ALA A 45 4.35 -1.13 -5.73
C ALA A 45 5.07 -1.75 -4.51
N LEU A 46 4.89 -1.17 -3.32
CA LEU A 46 5.40 -1.75 -2.07
C LEU A 46 4.76 -3.13 -1.80
N ALA A 47 3.44 -3.23 -1.94
CA ALA A 47 2.70 -4.48 -1.76
C ALA A 47 3.16 -5.57 -2.75
N ASN A 48 3.31 -5.21 -4.03
CA ASN A 48 3.77 -6.10 -5.09
C ASN A 48 5.16 -6.67 -4.78
N GLY A 49 6.05 -5.85 -4.21
CA GLY A 49 7.39 -6.29 -3.79
C GLY A 49 7.40 -7.30 -2.64
N TRP A 50 6.30 -7.44 -1.89
CA TRP A 50 6.20 -8.38 -0.76
C TRP A 50 5.39 -9.63 -1.10
N MET A 51 4.49 -9.56 -2.08
CA MET A 51 3.67 -10.70 -2.44
C MET A 51 4.43 -11.71 -3.29
N PRO A 52 4.19 -13.02 -3.10
CA PRO A 52 4.93 -14.08 -3.81
C PRO A 52 4.44 -14.31 -5.25
N SER A 53 3.44 -13.57 -5.70
CA SER A 53 2.80 -13.74 -7.01
C SER A 53 2.52 -12.38 -7.62
N PRO A 54 2.50 -12.27 -8.96
CA PRO A 54 2.18 -11.02 -9.63
C PRO A 54 0.71 -10.63 -9.42
N PRO A 55 0.39 -9.33 -9.50
CA PRO A 55 -0.99 -8.86 -9.44
C PRO A 55 -1.75 -9.35 -10.69
N ALA A 56 -2.99 -9.79 -10.49
CA ALA A 56 -3.88 -10.35 -11.53
C ALA A 56 -5.08 -9.45 -11.81
N SER A 57 -5.59 -8.75 -10.79
CA SER A 57 -6.58 -7.69 -11.00
C SER A 57 -6.50 -6.64 -9.90
N ILE A 58 -7.00 -5.45 -10.23
CA ILE A 58 -7.07 -4.31 -9.32
C ILE A 58 -8.50 -3.79 -9.31
N TYR A 59 -8.97 -3.42 -8.13
CA TYR A 59 -10.21 -2.67 -7.96
C TYR A 59 -9.96 -1.41 -7.13
N THR A 60 -10.37 -0.25 -7.65
CA THR A 60 -10.14 1.04 -7.00
C THR A 60 -11.46 1.74 -6.69
N GLN A 61 -11.56 2.33 -5.50
CA GLN A 61 -12.68 3.16 -5.07
C GLN A 61 -12.18 4.43 -4.38
N GLY A 62 -13.02 5.48 -4.41
CA GLY A 62 -12.75 6.74 -3.72
C GLY A 62 -12.84 7.93 -4.67
N ASP A 63 -12.09 8.98 -4.34
CA ASP A 63 -11.97 10.18 -5.16
C ASP A 63 -10.52 10.67 -5.10
N ALA A 64 -9.87 10.75 -6.26
CA ALA A 64 -8.49 11.19 -6.40
C ALA A 64 -8.26 12.63 -5.90
N ASN A 65 -9.30 13.47 -5.95
CA ASN A 65 -9.26 14.86 -5.46
C ASN A 65 -9.88 15.01 -4.06
N GLY A 66 -10.53 13.95 -3.57
CA GLY A 66 -11.27 13.93 -2.32
C GLY A 66 -10.39 13.60 -1.11
N THR A 67 -10.97 12.87 -0.16
CA THR A 67 -10.31 12.53 1.10
C THR A 67 -9.61 11.18 1.08
N GLN A 68 -9.94 10.30 0.14
CA GLN A 68 -9.48 8.92 0.16
C GLN A 68 -9.49 8.27 -1.22
N VAL A 69 -8.46 7.45 -1.47
CA VAL A 69 -8.45 6.43 -2.52
C VAL A 69 -8.07 5.09 -1.90
N THR A 70 -8.82 4.04 -2.21
CA THR A 70 -8.56 2.67 -1.78
C THR A 70 -8.42 1.75 -2.97
N VAL A 71 -7.40 0.91 -2.94
CA VAL A 71 -7.08 -0.10 -3.94
C VAL A 71 -7.14 -1.47 -3.30
N MET A 72 -7.85 -2.39 -3.92
CA MET A 72 -7.76 -3.83 -3.68
C MET A 72 -6.98 -4.46 -4.84
N VAL A 73 -5.89 -5.15 -4.53
CA VAL A 73 -5.13 -5.95 -5.50
C VAL A 73 -5.40 -7.42 -5.23
N HIS A 74 -5.80 -8.16 -6.26
CA HIS A 74 -5.83 -9.62 -6.23
C HIS A 74 -4.61 -10.15 -6.98
N TYR A 75 -3.91 -11.09 -6.37
CA TYR A 75 -2.70 -11.69 -6.95
C TYR A 75 -3.02 -13.05 -7.57
N ALA A 76 -2.23 -13.46 -8.56
CA ALA A 76 -2.44 -14.72 -9.29
C ALA A 76 -2.41 -15.96 -8.38
N GLY A 77 -1.67 -15.90 -7.27
CA GLY A 77 -1.57 -16.97 -6.27
C GLY A 77 -2.70 -16.98 -5.23
N GLY A 78 -3.72 -16.11 -5.38
CA GLY A 78 -4.86 -16.00 -4.46
C GLY A 78 -4.61 -15.09 -3.24
N GLN A 79 -3.45 -14.44 -3.15
CA GLN A 79 -3.19 -13.41 -2.15
C GLN A 79 -4.00 -12.14 -2.47
N MET A 80 -4.17 -11.27 -1.47
CA MET A 80 -4.82 -9.97 -1.66
C MET A 80 -4.08 -8.85 -0.91
N ALA A 81 -4.15 -7.63 -1.42
CA ALA A 81 -3.71 -6.44 -0.70
C ALA A 81 -4.81 -5.37 -0.71
N LEU A 82 -5.15 -4.85 0.48
CA LEU A 82 -6.04 -3.71 0.67
C LEU A 82 -5.22 -2.49 1.08
N LEU A 83 -5.21 -1.48 0.23
CA LEU A 83 -4.31 -0.33 0.32
C LEU A 83 -5.15 0.95 0.31
N SER A 84 -5.13 1.72 1.38
CA SER A 84 -5.90 2.96 1.49
C SER A 84 -4.96 4.12 1.69
N VAL A 85 -5.14 5.18 0.90
CA VAL A 85 -4.49 6.47 1.11
C VAL A 85 -5.55 7.48 1.49
N ASN A 86 -5.36 8.14 2.62
CA ASN A 86 -6.28 9.14 3.16
C ASN A 86 -5.54 10.49 3.26
N ARG A 87 -6.17 11.56 2.81
CA ARG A 87 -5.73 12.92 3.12
C ARG A 87 -6.13 13.27 4.55
N VAL A 88 -5.20 13.82 5.33
CA VAL A 88 -5.43 14.23 6.72
C VAL A 88 -4.85 15.62 6.99
N ASP A 89 -5.37 16.31 8.01
CA ASP A 89 -4.92 17.66 8.40
C ASP A 89 -3.73 17.66 9.37
N VAL A 90 -3.31 16.48 9.83
CA VAL A 90 -2.32 16.30 10.90
C VAL A 90 -0.95 15.90 10.34
N ASP A 91 -0.49 14.69 10.66
CA ASP A 91 0.80 14.17 10.26
C ASP A 91 0.64 12.99 9.29
N THR A 92 1.60 12.87 8.37
CA THR A 92 1.74 11.70 7.51
C THR A 92 2.05 10.47 8.36
N ALA A 93 1.27 9.40 8.18
CA ALA A 93 1.36 8.18 8.96
C ALA A 93 1.11 6.95 8.10
N ILE A 94 1.68 5.79 8.42
CA ILE A 94 1.47 4.53 7.72
C ILE A 94 1.25 3.41 8.74
N ASP A 95 0.18 2.64 8.55
CA ASP A 95 -0.19 1.46 9.33
C ASP A 95 -0.24 0.24 8.39
N ILE A 96 0.52 -0.78 8.74
CA ILE A 96 0.71 -2.00 7.96
C ILE A 96 0.41 -3.21 8.82
N MET A 97 -0.40 -4.11 8.25
CA MET A 97 -0.59 -5.47 8.73
C MET A 97 -0.31 -6.43 7.58
N LEU A 98 0.83 -7.12 7.64
CA LEU A 98 1.19 -8.16 6.67
C LEU A 98 0.99 -9.53 7.29
N VAL A 99 0.02 -10.28 6.78
CA VAL A 99 -0.33 -11.62 7.21
C VAL A 99 0.35 -12.62 6.29
N GLY A 100 1.09 -13.55 6.88
CA GLY A 100 1.56 -14.76 6.22
C GLY A 100 0.93 -16.00 6.82
N ASN A 101 1.12 -17.15 6.17
CA ASN A 101 0.50 -18.40 6.61
C ASN A 101 1.07 -18.98 7.92
N LYS A 102 2.12 -18.38 8.50
CA LYS A 102 2.70 -18.78 9.80
C LYS A 102 2.73 -17.63 10.84
N GLY A 103 2.26 -16.43 10.50
CA GLY A 103 2.33 -15.29 11.42
C GLY A 103 1.95 -13.95 10.81
N VAL A 104 2.12 -12.88 11.57
CA VAL A 104 1.74 -11.51 11.16
C VAL A 104 2.84 -10.52 11.54
N ILE A 105 3.07 -9.54 10.66
CA ILE A 105 3.88 -8.34 10.94
C ILE A 105 2.92 -7.16 11.11
N TYR A 106 3.08 -6.41 12.20
CA TYR A 106 2.44 -5.12 12.41
C TYR A 106 3.50 -4.03 12.39
N HIS A 107 3.22 -2.94 11.70
CA HIS A 107 4.07 -1.75 11.68
C HIS A 107 3.20 -0.50 11.61
N GLU A 108 3.44 0.46 12.50
CA GLU A 108 2.80 1.77 12.49
C GLU A 108 3.89 2.83 12.59
N THR A 109 3.86 3.85 11.73
CA THR A 109 4.74 5.01 11.80
C THR A 109 3.93 6.27 11.51
N PRO A 110 3.91 7.28 12.40
CA PRO A 110 4.69 7.36 13.62
C PRO A 110 4.18 6.38 14.70
N VAL A 111 5.11 5.94 15.55
CA VAL A 111 4.82 5.04 16.66
C VAL A 111 4.25 5.85 17.83
N GLY A 112 2.92 5.93 17.98
CA GLY A 112 2.27 6.55 19.14
C GLY A 112 2.57 8.05 19.39
N ARG A 113 2.24 8.52 20.61
CA ARG A 113 2.21 9.96 21.01
C ARG A 113 3.57 10.69 21.06
N HIS A 114 4.67 10.10 20.60
CA HIS A 114 6.00 10.71 20.62
C HIS A 114 6.65 10.67 19.23
N TYR A 115 6.15 11.59 18.40
CA TYR A 115 6.27 11.75 16.95
C TYR A 115 7.55 12.45 16.46
N LEU A 116 8.46 12.85 17.35
CA LEU A 116 9.50 13.84 17.00
C LEU A 116 10.61 13.35 16.04
N ASN A 117 10.69 12.04 15.73
CA ASN A 117 11.78 11.48 14.92
C ASN A 117 11.31 10.54 13.79
N ALA A 118 10.01 10.47 13.49
CA ALA A 118 9.53 9.64 12.39
C ALA A 118 9.77 10.35 11.05
N ILE A 119 10.58 9.74 10.19
CA ILE A 119 10.77 10.22 8.82
C ILE A 119 9.54 9.81 8.02
N ALA A 120 8.79 10.79 7.51
CA ALA A 120 7.65 10.53 6.63
C ALA A 120 8.11 9.67 5.43
N PRO A 121 7.30 8.74 4.94
CA PRO A 121 7.66 7.97 3.76
C PRO A 121 7.83 8.92 2.57
N GLU A 122 9.01 8.90 1.94
CA GLU A 122 9.18 9.54 0.63
C GLU A 122 8.55 8.67 -0.47
N PHE A 123 7.89 9.34 -1.42
CA PHE A 123 7.11 8.81 -2.53
C PHE A 123 7.75 9.18 -3.87
N SER A 124 7.59 8.32 -4.88
CA SER A 124 8.00 8.55 -6.26
C SER A 124 6.92 9.28 -7.06
N GLU A 125 7.32 9.99 -8.12
CA GLU A 125 6.38 10.73 -8.99
C GLU A 125 5.44 9.80 -9.78
N THR A 126 5.85 8.55 -10.05
CA THR A 126 5.04 7.54 -10.77
C THR A 126 5.24 6.13 -10.20
N GLY A 127 4.19 5.59 -9.58
CA GLY A 127 4.15 4.21 -9.10
C GLY A 127 3.77 3.20 -10.18
N GLU A 128 4.14 1.94 -9.98
CA GLU A 128 3.67 0.81 -10.80
C GLU A 128 2.13 0.78 -10.82
N LEU A 129 1.53 0.37 -11.95
CA LEU A 129 0.07 0.21 -12.11
C LEU A 129 -0.78 1.49 -11.97
N THR A 130 -0.17 2.69 -11.99
CA THR A 130 -0.90 3.98 -11.92
C THR A 130 -2.02 4.06 -12.97
N GLU A 131 -1.78 3.61 -14.20
CA GLU A 131 -2.78 3.59 -15.28
C GLU A 131 -3.96 2.67 -14.95
N ALA A 132 -3.70 1.43 -14.52
CA ALA A 132 -4.75 0.47 -14.16
C ALA A 132 -5.57 0.93 -12.94
N ILE A 133 -4.92 1.55 -11.95
CA ILE A 133 -5.59 2.15 -10.79
C ILE A 133 -6.53 3.28 -11.24
N THR A 134 -6.04 4.16 -12.11
CA THR A 134 -6.82 5.29 -12.64
C THR A 134 -8.01 4.79 -13.45
N GLN A 135 -7.79 3.85 -14.37
CA GLN A 135 -8.85 3.25 -15.17
C GLN A 135 -9.90 2.53 -14.30
N SER A 136 -9.47 1.82 -13.26
CA SER A 136 -10.39 1.16 -12.32
C SER A 136 -11.24 2.17 -11.56
N LEU A 137 -10.62 3.27 -11.10
CA LEU A 137 -11.31 4.34 -10.38
C LEU A 137 -12.36 5.03 -11.26
N GLU A 138 -12.01 5.38 -12.50
CA GLU A 138 -12.90 6.05 -13.44
C GLU A 138 -14.07 5.17 -13.90
N SER A 139 -13.81 3.89 -14.15
CA SER A 139 -14.83 2.94 -14.60
C SER A 139 -15.69 2.40 -13.46
N GLY A 140 -15.20 2.45 -12.22
CA GLY A 140 -15.81 1.77 -11.08
C GLY A 140 -15.83 0.24 -11.24
N GLN A 141 -15.00 -0.31 -12.15
CA GLN A 141 -14.90 -1.73 -12.44
C GLN A 141 -13.50 -2.27 -12.11
N PRO A 142 -13.36 -3.58 -11.81
CA PRO A 142 -12.05 -4.19 -11.69
C PRO A 142 -11.33 -4.22 -13.04
N ILE A 143 -10.03 -3.92 -13.03
CA ILE A 143 -9.15 -4.03 -14.19
C ILE A 143 -8.34 -5.31 -14.05
N VAL A 144 -8.42 -6.19 -15.05
CA VAL A 144 -7.60 -7.39 -15.14
C VAL A 144 -6.24 -7.02 -15.71
N LEU A 145 -5.18 -7.49 -15.08
CA LEU A 145 -3.81 -7.28 -15.53
C LEU A 145 -3.38 -8.49 -16.34
N GLU A 146 -2.91 -8.27 -17.57
CA GLU A 146 -2.30 -9.34 -18.37
C GLU A 146 -0.90 -9.65 -17.79
N GLY A 147 -0.64 -10.94 -17.55
CA GLY A 147 0.62 -11.44 -16.97
C GLY A 147 1.69 -11.72 -18.01
#